data_AF-A0A221M7H1-F1
#
_entry.id   AF-A0A221M7H1-F1
#
_cell.length_a   1.000
_cell.length_b   1.000
_cell.length_c   1.000
_cell.angle_alpha   90.00
_cell.angle_beta   90.00
_cell.angle_gamma   90.00
#
_symmetry.space_group_name_H-M   'P 1'
#
loop_
_entity.id
_entity.type
_entity.pdbx_description
1 polymer ?
#
loop_
_entity_poly.entity_id
_entity_poly.type
_entity_poly.pdbx_seq_one_letter_code
_entity_poly.pdbx_strand_id
1 'polypeptide(L)' 'MIQNIGVPGIILLLVIALVIFGPSKLPEIGRAFGTTLKEFKKSTKDLVSGDDEADEKKQNTLEKAEKKGNEHKI' A
#
# COMPACT_ATOMS: atom_id res chain seq x y z
N MET A 1 -28.41 17.50 16.26
CA MET A 1 -27.23 18.18 16.84
C MET A 1 -25.91 17.42 16.66
N ILE A 2 -25.89 16.10 16.38
CA ILE A 2 -24.64 15.30 16.18
C ILE A 2 -24.01 15.44 14.77
N GLN A 3 -24.75 15.98 13.78
CA GLN A 3 -24.29 16.09 12.39
C GLN A 3 -23.13 17.07 12.16
N ASN A 4 -22.74 17.87 13.18
CA ASN A 4 -21.58 18.76 13.13
C ASN A 4 -20.28 18.10 13.65
N ILE A 5 -20.34 16.84 14.12
CA ILE A 5 -19.16 16.06 14.49
C ILE A 5 -18.57 15.46 13.20
N GLY A 6 -18.12 16.34 12.32
CA GLY A 6 -17.42 15.95 11.10
C GLY A 6 -15.96 15.55 11.39
N VAL A 7 -15.09 15.84 10.43
CA VAL A 7 -13.63 15.66 10.55
C VAL A 7 -13.05 16.18 11.90
N PRO A 8 -13.50 17.31 12.48
CA PRO A 8 -12.98 17.77 13.77
C PRO A 8 -13.18 16.78 14.93
N GLY A 9 -14.30 16.06 14.95
CA GLY A 9 -14.58 15.06 15.99
C GLY A 9 -13.67 13.84 15.89
N ILE A 10 -13.38 13.39 14.67
CA ILE A 10 -12.44 12.30 14.40
C ILE A 10 -11.03 12.71 14.84
N ILE A 11 -10.60 13.95 14.56
CA ILE A 11 -9.29 14.46 14.99
C ILE A 11 -9.19 14.45 16.53
N LEU A 12 -10.22 14.89 17.24
CA LEU A 12 -10.23 14.88 18.70
C LEU A 12 -10.09 13.44 19.26
N LEU A 13 -10.81 12.48 18.68
CA LEU A 13 -10.69 11.06 19.05
C LEU A 13 -9.26 10.54 18.79
N LEU A 14 -8.67 10.89 17.64
CA LEU A 14 -7.30 10.50 17.31
C LEU A 14 -6.31 11.10 18.30
N VAL A 15 -6.46 12.36 18.71
CA VAL A 15 -5.56 12.97 19.70
C VAL A 15 -5.61 12.20 21.03
N ILE A 16 -6.81 11.84 21.52
CA ILE A 16 -6.94 11.06 22.76
C ILE A 16 -6.28 9.67 22.60
N ALA A 17 -6.54 9.00 21.49
CA ALA A 17 -5.91 7.72 21.19
C ALA A 17 -4.38 7.84 21.10
N LEU A 18 -3.87 8.93 20.52
CA LEU A 18 -2.44 9.22 20.40
C LEU A 18 -1.78 9.54 21.74
N VAL A 19 -2.50 10.09 22.72
CA VAL A 19 -1.95 10.28 24.07
C VAL A 19 -1.78 8.93 24.79
N ILE A 20 -2.73 8.01 24.60
CA ILE A 20 -2.69 6.67 25.24
C ILE A 20 -1.68 5.76 24.54
N PHE A 21 -1.74 5.68 23.20
CA PHE A 21 -0.93 4.75 22.41
C PHE A 21 0.38 5.38 21.91
N GLY A 22 0.47 6.69 21.77
CA GLY A 22 1.63 7.40 21.20
C GLY A 22 1.57 7.55 19.66
N PRO A 23 2.11 8.65 19.10
CA PRO A 23 2.12 8.92 17.65
C PRO A 23 2.95 7.92 16.86
N SER A 24 3.93 7.25 17.47
CA SER A 24 4.75 6.25 16.81
C SER A 24 4.04 4.90 16.63
N LYS A 25 3.02 4.59 17.44
CA LYS A 25 2.34 3.29 17.41
C LYS A 25 1.34 3.14 16.27
N LEU A 26 0.63 4.20 15.89
CA LEU A 26 -0.28 4.12 14.74
C LEU A 26 0.45 3.80 13.41
N PRO A 27 1.59 4.44 13.06
CA PRO A 27 2.37 4.07 11.89
C PRO A 27 2.98 2.67 11.97
N GLU A 28 3.44 2.25 13.15
CA GLU A 28 4.01 0.92 13.39
C GLU A 28 2.97 -0.18 13.12
N ILE A 29 1.78 -0.06 13.71
CA ILE A 29 0.64 -0.96 13.49
C ILE A 29 0.19 -0.92 12.03
N GLY A 30 0.09 0.28 11.44
CA GLY A 30 -0.30 0.44 10.03
C GLY A 30 0.68 -0.24 9.06
N ARG A 31 1.99 -0.21 9.31
CA ARG A 31 2.99 -0.92 8.51
C ARG A 31 2.88 -2.44 8.63
N ALA A 32 2.70 -2.95 9.85
CA ALA A 32 2.52 -4.37 10.08
C ALA A 32 1.22 -4.87 9.41
N PHE A 33 0.10 -4.22 9.71
CA PHE A 33 -1.21 -4.54 9.14
C PHE A 33 -1.21 -4.39 7.62
N GLY A 34 -0.63 -3.32 7.08
CA GLY A 34 -0.54 -3.09 5.64
C GLY A 34 0.26 -4.17 4.90
N THR A 35 1.30 -4.72 5.53
CA THR A 35 2.06 -5.85 4.98
C THR A 35 1.21 -7.10 4.93
N THR A 36 0.49 -7.42 6.02
CA THR A 36 -0.47 -8.53 6.06
C THR A 36 -1.58 -8.36 5.02
N LEU A 37 -2.17 -7.17 4.88
CA LEU A 37 -3.21 -6.91 3.89
C LEU A 37 -2.69 -7.01 2.46
N LYS A 38 -1.45 -6.61 2.20
CA LYS A 38 -0.81 -6.73 0.89
C LYS A 38 -0.62 -8.20 0.51
N GLU A 39 -0.13 -9.02 1.43
CA GLU A 39 0.03 -10.46 1.23
C GLU A 39 -1.33 -11.14 1.07
N PHE A 40 -2.28 -10.82 1.95
CA PHE A 40 -3.65 -11.32 1.87
C PHE A 40 -4.31 -10.98 0.54
N LYS A 41 -4.15 -9.74 0.05
CA LYS A 41 -4.66 -9.32 -1.27
C LYS A 41 -4.02 -10.14 -2.39
N LYS A 42 -2.70 -10.38 -2.32
CA LYS A 42 -1.98 -11.16 -3.34
C LYS A 42 -2.49 -12.59 -3.37
N SER A 43 -2.53 -13.26 -2.22
CA SER A 43 -3.05 -14.63 -2.10
C SER A 43 -4.52 -14.72 -2.52
N THR A 44 -5.35 -13.76 -2.13
CA THR A 44 -6.75 -13.71 -2.55
C THR A 44 -6.89 -13.50 -4.05
N LYS A 45 -6.04 -12.66 -4.67
CA LYS A 45 -5.99 -12.48 -6.13
C LYS A 45 -5.63 -13.81 -6.81
N ASP A 46 -4.61 -14.50 -6.32
CA ASP A 46 -4.15 -15.76 -6.89
C ASP A 46 -5.24 -16.87 -6.76
N LEU A 47 -6.06 -16.82 -5.71
CA LEU A 47 -7.18 -17.76 -5.51
C LEU A 47 -8.44 -17.39 -6.31
N VAL A 48 -8.76 -16.10 -6.46
CA VAL A 48 -9.97 -15.63 -7.17
C VAL A 48 -9.77 -15.57 -8.67
N SER A 49 -8.54 -15.27 -9.12
CA SER A 49 -8.14 -15.25 -10.54
C SER A 49 -7.63 -16.62 -11.00
N GLY A 50 -8.12 -17.70 -10.39
CA GLY A 50 -7.83 -19.06 -10.87
C GLY A 50 -8.22 -19.17 -12.34
N ASP A 51 -7.18 -19.15 -13.19
CA ASP A 51 -7.14 -19.44 -14.63
C ASP A 51 -7.12 -18.29 -15.65
N ASP A 52 -7.04 -17.00 -15.27
CA ASP A 52 -6.79 -15.93 -16.26
C ASP A 52 -5.99 -14.76 -15.66
N GLU A 53 -4.96 -14.32 -16.40
CA GLU A 53 -4.20 -13.06 -16.23
C GLU A 53 -3.00 -13.03 -15.27
N ALA A 54 -1.88 -13.53 -15.82
CA ALA A 54 -0.55 -13.00 -15.56
C ALA A 54 -0.28 -11.74 -16.42
N ASP A 55 -0.61 -10.54 -15.96
CA ASP A 55 -0.06 -9.27 -16.50
C ASP A 55 -0.44 -8.14 -15.52
N GLU A 56 0.46 -7.38 -14.90
CA GLU A 56 0.78 -6.03 -15.42
C GLU A 56 2.05 -5.40 -14.79
N LYS A 57 2.84 -6.11 -13.98
CA LYS A 57 3.96 -5.48 -13.22
C LYS A 57 5.37 -6.03 -13.45
N LYS A 58 5.59 -6.81 -14.50
CA LYS A 58 6.96 -7.18 -14.94
C LYS A 58 7.45 -6.49 -16.22
N GLN A 59 6.65 -5.64 -16.86
CA GLN A 59 7.05 -4.98 -18.12
C GLN A 59 7.92 -3.72 -17.93
N ASN A 60 7.92 -3.08 -16.75
CA ASN A 60 8.68 -1.83 -16.56
C ASN A 60 10.17 -2.00 -16.18
N THR A 61 10.65 -3.23 -15.99
CA THR A 61 12.07 -3.49 -15.60
C THR A 61 12.91 -4.02 -16.77
N LEU A 62 12.31 -4.66 -17.77
CA LEU A 62 13.04 -5.26 -18.89
C LEU A 62 13.30 -4.26 -20.03
N GLU A 63 12.42 -3.29 -20.28
CA GLU A 63 12.62 -2.30 -21.35
C GLU A 63 13.78 -1.30 -21.07
N LYS A 64 14.14 -1.09 -19.79
CA LYS A 64 15.21 -0.14 -19.43
C LYS A 64 16.63 -0.73 -19.54
N ALA A 65 16.76 -2.04 -19.69
CA ALA A 65 18.05 -2.72 -19.80
C ALA A 65 18.56 -2.79 -21.26
N GLU A 66 17.69 -2.83 -22.26
CA GLU A 66 18.11 -2.93 -23.68
C GLU A 66 18.53 -1.59 -24.30
N LYS A 67 18.03 -0.46 -23.82
CA LYS A 67 18.35 0.87 -24.41
C LYS A 67 19.73 1.43 -24.02
N LYS A 68 20.47 0.82 -23.09
CA LYS A 68 21.83 1.29 -22.69
C LYS A 68 22.99 0.57 -23.37
N GLY A 69 22.74 -0.50 -24.12
CA GLY A 69 23.78 -1.33 -24.74
C GLY A 69 24.23 -0.88 -26.13
N ASN A 70 23.41 -0.12 -26.87
CA ASN A 70 23.60 0.09 -28.31
C ASN A 70 24.17 1.46 -28.71
N GLU A 71 24.49 2.35 -27.78
CA GLU A 71 25.07 3.67 -28.11
C GLU A 71 26.61 3.69 -28.06
N HIS A 72 27.28 2.58 -27.71
CA HIS A 72 28.75 2.51 -27.69
C HIS A 72 29.36 1.79 -28.90
N LYS A 73 28.56 1.53 -29.95
CA LYS A 73 29.06 0.85 -31.17
C LYS A 73 28.46 1.43 -32.46
N ILE A 74 28.51 2.75 -32.59
CA ILE A 74 28.38 3.42 -33.90
C ILE A 74 29.46 4.49 -33.99
#